data_AF-M0ZI76-F1
#
_entry.id   AF-M0ZI76-F1
#
_cell.length_a   1.000
_cell.length_b   1.000
_cell.length_c   1.000
_cell.angle_alpha   90.00
_cell.angle_beta   90.00
_cell.angle_gamma   90.00
#
_symmetry.space_group_name_H-M   'P 1'
#
loop_
_entity.id
_entity.type
_entity.pdbx_description
1 polymer ?
#
loop_
_entity_poly.entity_id
_entity_poly.type
_entity_poly.pdbx_seq_one_letter_code
_entity_poly.pdbx_strand_id
1 'polypeptide(L)'
;MGTSTFYMSLPTPFLKPQKPSNQIFITGSNKFNSALQHYALHKPKSCSIKKTSVPILVKNSCKLDLFKVRAVAESAGESEAVKPKEVIQTLQLGAMFGIWYLLNICYNIYNKQVLKVFPFPATVTASQFGCGTLLILFMWGFRLHPIPKISKSQFKAIFTLAAIHTLGNVLTNISLGRVAVSFTHTIKAMEPFFTVLLSTLFLAERPSPWIVSSLVPIIGGVALASMTEASFNWIGFGSAMASNLTNQSRNVFSKKFMDKEEEALDNINLFSMITIISFILLVPVAILMEGVKLTPSYLQYTAASHGLHVRELCVRLLLAGFCLHSYQQVSYMILQMVSPVTHAVGNCVKRVVVIVSSVIFFQTPVSPINSLGTALALAGVFLYSRVKRLQRKPKVA
;
A
#
# COMPACT_ATOMS: atom_id res chain seq x y z
N MET A 1 -53.09 36.83 -10.37
CA MET A 1 -54.44 36.26 -10.63
C MET A 1 -54.26 34.75 -10.77
N GLY A 2 -54.94 33.93 -9.95
CA GLY A 2 -54.66 32.48 -9.75
C GLY A 2 -53.52 32.21 -8.74
N THR A 3 -53.47 31.19 -7.84
CA THR A 3 -54.47 30.24 -7.26
C THR A 3 -55.11 29.19 -8.21
N SER A 4 -55.38 27.90 -7.86
CA SER A 4 -55.30 27.09 -6.61
C SER A 4 -54.97 25.58 -6.91
N THR A 5 -55.14 24.56 -6.03
CA THR A 5 -54.41 24.20 -4.79
C THR A 5 -54.99 22.88 -4.17
N PHE A 6 -54.29 21.73 -4.29
CA PHE A 6 -54.55 20.41 -3.61
C PHE A 6 -55.94 19.71 -3.88
N TYR A 7 -56.12 18.37 -3.87
CA TYR A 7 -55.91 17.38 -2.78
C TYR A 7 -55.90 15.87 -3.26
N MET A 8 -55.81 14.94 -2.29
CA MET A 8 -55.52 13.49 -2.38
C MET A 8 -56.70 12.57 -2.80
N SER A 9 -56.43 11.31 -3.19
CA SER A 9 -56.88 10.10 -2.43
C SER A 9 -56.43 8.75 -3.05
N LEU A 10 -56.46 7.67 -2.24
CA LEU A 10 -56.05 6.28 -2.53
C LEU A 10 -57.31 5.36 -2.59
N PRO A 11 -57.23 4.12 -3.12
CA PRO A 11 -57.36 2.97 -2.20
C PRO A 11 -56.59 1.67 -2.57
N THR A 12 -56.04 1.04 -1.54
CA THR A 12 -55.75 -0.42 -1.38
C THR A 12 -57.05 -1.19 -1.03
N PRO A 13 -57.16 -2.55 -1.00
CA PRO A 13 -56.12 -3.54 -0.63
C PRO A 13 -56.16 -4.95 -1.30
N PHE A 14 -55.24 -5.86 -0.92
CA PHE A 14 -55.59 -7.14 -0.27
C PHE A 14 -54.37 -7.84 0.40
N LEU A 15 -54.66 -8.62 1.44
CA LEU A 15 -53.83 -9.35 2.42
C LEU A 15 -53.77 -10.86 2.06
N LYS A 16 -52.93 -11.80 2.59
CA LYS A 16 -51.62 -11.91 3.29
C LYS A 16 -51.21 -13.43 3.22
N PRO A 17 -50.41 -14.12 4.10
CA PRO A 17 -49.60 -15.29 3.68
C PRO A 17 -49.98 -16.65 4.33
N GLN A 18 -49.29 -17.74 3.94
CA GLN A 18 -49.23 -18.99 4.73
C GLN A 18 -47.86 -19.73 4.63
N LYS A 19 -47.65 -20.71 5.53
CA LYS A 19 -46.36 -21.34 5.93
C LYS A 19 -46.38 -22.89 5.66
N PRO A 20 -45.38 -23.72 6.06
CA PRO A 20 -44.93 -24.89 5.27
C PRO A 20 -45.33 -26.27 5.83
N SER A 21 -45.09 -27.36 5.06
CA SER A 21 -44.98 -28.72 5.60
C SER A 21 -44.27 -29.76 4.70
N ASN A 22 -43.43 -30.58 5.35
CA ASN A 22 -43.06 -32.00 5.14
C ASN A 22 -42.52 -32.62 3.82
N GLN A 23 -41.30 -33.16 3.97
CA GLN A 23 -40.87 -34.56 3.74
C GLN A 23 -41.46 -35.38 2.57
N ILE A 24 -40.57 -35.89 1.71
CA ILE A 24 -40.71 -37.22 1.06
C ILE A 24 -39.41 -38.03 1.24
N PHE A 25 -39.59 -39.29 1.64
CA PHE A 25 -38.58 -40.33 1.77
C PHE A 25 -38.30 -40.99 0.40
N ILE A 26 -37.04 -41.27 0.05
CA ILE A 26 -36.71 -42.33 -0.93
C ILE A 26 -35.58 -43.20 -0.40
N THR A 27 -35.87 -44.49 -0.30
CA THR A 27 -34.96 -45.58 0.06
C THR A 27 -34.26 -46.16 -1.17
N GLY A 28 -32.98 -46.57 -1.06
CA GLY A 28 -32.32 -47.34 -2.14
C GLY A 28 -30.84 -47.64 -1.88
N SER A 29 -30.54 -48.90 -1.53
CA SER A 29 -29.18 -49.48 -1.46
C SER A 29 -28.47 -49.47 -2.85
N ASN A 30 -27.15 -49.56 -3.00
CA ASN A 30 -26.25 -50.58 -2.42
C ASN A 30 -24.75 -50.29 -2.67
N LYS A 31 -23.88 -50.80 -1.79
CA LYS A 31 -22.46 -51.21 -1.99
C LYS A 31 -21.49 -50.33 -2.82
N PHE A 32 -20.44 -49.82 -2.15
CA PHE A 32 -19.13 -50.50 -2.19
C PHE A 32 -18.32 -50.24 -0.92
N ASN A 33 -17.36 -51.11 -0.60
CA ASN A 33 -16.76 -51.22 0.73
C ASN A 33 -15.21 -51.16 0.68
N SER A 34 -14.60 -50.98 1.85
CA SER A 34 -13.16 -51.10 2.17
C SER A 34 -12.21 -49.97 1.74
N ALA A 35 -11.56 -49.35 2.74
CA ALA A 35 -10.10 -49.20 2.88
C ALA A 35 -9.75 -48.33 4.10
N LEU A 36 -9.88 -48.85 5.33
CA LEU A 36 -9.51 -48.10 6.55
C LEU A 36 -9.15 -49.01 7.74
N GLN A 37 -7.95 -49.58 7.73
CA GLN A 37 -7.32 -50.23 8.90
C GLN A 37 -5.79 -50.36 8.71
N HIS A 38 -5.06 -50.42 9.83
CA HIS A 38 -3.58 -50.30 9.98
C HIS A 38 -3.06 -48.86 9.74
N TYR A 39 -2.19 -48.24 10.55
CA TYR A 39 -1.36 -48.66 11.71
C TYR A 39 -1.68 -47.76 12.94
N ALA A 40 -1.91 -48.26 14.17
CA ALA A 40 -1.00 -48.93 15.13
C ALA A 40 -0.13 -47.97 15.97
N LEU A 41 -0.24 -48.06 17.30
CA LEU A 41 0.40 -47.17 18.29
C LEU A 41 1.91 -47.41 18.42
N HIS A 42 2.69 -46.32 18.57
CA HIS A 42 4.07 -46.38 19.05
C HIS A 42 4.16 -46.01 20.55
N LYS A 43 4.60 -46.97 21.37
CA LYS A 43 5.02 -46.72 22.77
C LYS A 43 6.41 -46.06 22.80
N PRO A 44 6.68 -45.11 23.71
CA PRO A 44 8.05 -44.68 24.00
C PRO A 44 8.80 -45.75 24.80
N LYS A 45 10.08 -45.98 24.48
CA LYS A 45 10.96 -46.88 25.23
C LYS A 45 11.59 -46.16 26.42
N SER A 46 11.69 -46.89 27.54
CA SER A 46 12.45 -46.50 28.72
C SER A 46 13.92 -46.25 28.39
N CYS A 47 14.52 -45.21 28.99
CA CYS A 47 15.97 -45.03 29.05
C CYS A 47 16.37 -44.87 30.53
N SER A 48 17.30 -45.71 30.99
CA SER A 48 17.62 -45.85 32.41
C SER A 48 18.74 -44.90 32.83
N ILE A 49 18.46 -44.04 33.82
CA ILE A 49 19.42 -43.08 34.38
C ILE A 49 20.23 -43.77 35.49
N LYS A 50 21.56 -43.84 35.33
CA LYS A 50 22.45 -44.22 36.44
C LYS A 50 22.67 -43.04 37.40
N LYS A 51 22.64 -43.34 38.70
CA LYS A 51 22.82 -42.39 39.80
C LYS A 51 24.30 -42.05 40.02
N THR A 52 24.58 -40.78 40.35
CA THR A 52 25.78 -40.42 41.12
C THR A 52 25.45 -39.29 42.11
N SER A 53 25.54 -39.61 43.40
CA SER A 53 25.75 -38.76 44.59
C SER A 53 25.32 -37.27 44.64
N VAL A 54 24.35 -37.03 45.53
CA VAL A 54 24.03 -35.83 46.36
C VAL A 54 25.30 -35.30 47.13
N PRO A 55 25.33 -34.08 47.75
CA PRO A 55 24.29 -33.55 48.64
C PRO A 55 23.85 -32.08 48.50
N ILE A 56 22.67 -31.84 49.09
CA ILE A 56 21.96 -30.59 49.29
C ILE A 56 22.52 -29.87 50.55
N LEU A 57 22.58 -28.53 50.53
CA LEU A 57 22.43 -27.74 51.75
C LEU A 57 21.54 -26.52 51.48
N VAL A 58 20.42 -26.42 52.21
CA VAL A 58 19.52 -25.26 52.20
C VAL A 58 19.83 -24.40 53.42
N LYS A 59 20.00 -23.08 53.23
CA LYS A 59 19.72 -22.12 54.31
C LYS A 59 19.32 -20.75 53.76
N ASN A 60 18.10 -20.33 54.09
CA ASN A 60 17.64 -18.96 53.88
C ASN A 60 18.40 -18.00 54.81
N SER A 61 18.71 -16.80 54.31
CA SER A 61 18.69 -15.56 55.11
C SER A 61 18.65 -14.34 54.18
N CYS A 62 17.64 -13.49 54.38
CA CYS A 62 17.55 -12.18 53.76
C CYS A 62 18.61 -11.24 54.35
N LYS A 63 19.33 -10.48 53.51
CA LYS A 63 20.00 -9.23 53.94
C LYS A 63 19.97 -8.20 52.81
N LEU A 64 19.36 -7.07 53.13
CA LEU A 64 19.36 -5.83 52.36
C LEU A 64 20.53 -4.99 52.85
N ASP A 65 21.57 -4.84 52.03
CA ASP A 65 22.73 -3.95 52.18
C ASP A 65 23.45 -3.95 50.82
N LEU A 66 24.04 -2.89 50.29
CA LEU A 66 24.00 -1.45 50.59
C LEU A 66 24.43 -0.77 49.27
N PHE A 67 23.98 0.46 49.00
CA PHE A 67 24.27 1.17 47.76
C PHE A 67 25.80 1.35 47.56
N LYS A 68 26.43 0.55 46.70
CA LYS A 68 27.84 0.71 46.33
C LYS A 68 27.97 1.00 44.85
N VAL A 69 27.98 2.30 44.53
CA VAL A 69 28.32 2.83 43.21
C VAL A 69 29.72 2.33 42.84
N ARG A 70 29.80 1.31 42.00
CA ARG A 70 31.04 0.91 41.33
C ARG A 70 30.99 1.49 39.93
N ALA A 71 31.69 2.60 39.72
CA ALA A 71 32.02 3.06 38.38
C ALA A 71 32.82 1.94 37.70
N VAL A 72 32.17 1.19 36.83
CA VAL A 72 32.86 0.36 35.84
C VAL A 72 33.31 1.36 34.78
N ALA A 73 34.62 1.52 34.64
CA ALA A 73 35.19 2.32 33.58
C ALA A 73 34.61 1.81 32.25
N GLU A 74 34.00 2.72 31.50
CA GLU A 74 33.62 2.47 30.12
C GLU A 74 34.92 2.17 29.37
N SER A 75 35.15 0.88 29.07
CA SER A 75 36.29 0.47 28.27
C SER A 75 36.15 1.23 26.95
N ALA A 76 37.08 2.15 26.69
CA ALA A 76 37.08 2.97 25.48
C ALA A 76 36.93 2.02 24.29
N GLY A 77 35.73 2.01 23.69
CA GLY A 77 35.43 1.14 22.58
C GLY A 77 36.40 1.49 21.48
N GLU A 78 37.16 0.49 21.01
CA GLU A 78 37.88 0.62 19.75
C GLU A 78 36.88 1.15 18.73
N SER A 79 37.11 2.35 18.21
CA SER A 79 36.31 2.86 17.12
C SER A 79 36.61 1.97 15.92
N GLU A 80 35.75 0.96 15.70
CA GLU A 80 35.79 0.16 14.49
C GLU A 80 35.82 1.14 13.31
N ALA A 81 36.96 1.19 12.63
CA ALA A 81 37.17 2.10 11.52
C ALA A 81 36.22 1.68 10.40
N VAL A 82 35.06 2.35 10.32
CA VAL A 82 33.98 2.03 9.38
C VAL A 82 34.58 1.94 7.99
N LYS A 83 34.49 0.75 7.38
CA LYS A 83 35.23 0.47 6.14
C LYS A 83 34.77 1.45 5.07
N PRO A 84 35.67 2.06 4.27
CA PRO A 84 35.27 3.07 3.27
C PRO A 84 34.13 2.61 2.34
N LYS A 85 34.09 1.30 2.05
CA LYS A 85 33.04 0.64 1.26
C LYS A 85 31.64 0.71 1.90
N GLU A 86 31.53 0.61 3.23
CA GLU A 86 30.27 0.69 3.97
C GLU A 86 29.75 2.13 4.05
N VAL A 87 30.66 3.11 4.19
CA VAL A 87 30.32 4.54 4.11
C VAL A 87 29.77 4.89 2.73
N ILE A 88 30.42 4.44 1.65
CA ILE A 88 29.97 4.67 0.26
C ILE A 88 28.59 4.04 0.02
N GLN A 89 28.37 2.80 0.47
CA GLN A 89 27.06 2.13 0.33
C GLN A 89 25.95 2.86 1.11
N THR A 90 26.26 3.35 2.31
CA THR A 90 25.31 4.12 3.14
C THR A 90 24.96 5.45 2.48
N LEU A 91 25.96 6.16 1.92
CA LEU A 91 25.77 7.40 1.18
C LEU A 91 24.95 7.19 -0.10
N GLN A 92 25.28 6.15 -0.87
CA GLN A 92 24.52 5.77 -2.08
C GLN A 92 23.06 5.47 -1.75
N LEU A 93 22.80 4.69 -0.69
CA LEU A 93 21.44 4.38 -0.25
C LEU A 93 20.70 5.65 0.19
N GLY A 94 21.35 6.53 0.96
CA GLY A 94 20.81 7.83 1.35
C GLY A 94 20.42 8.70 0.14
N ALA A 95 21.29 8.78 -0.86
CA ALA A 95 21.04 9.48 -2.12
C ALA A 95 19.84 8.86 -2.88
N MET A 96 19.71 7.53 -2.93
CA MET A 96 18.56 6.86 -3.54
C MET A 96 17.25 7.20 -2.82
N PHE A 97 17.22 7.25 -1.48
CA PHE A 97 16.05 7.73 -0.74
C PHE A 97 15.73 9.20 -1.05
N GLY A 98 16.75 10.07 -1.13
CA GLY A 98 16.57 11.48 -1.52
C GLY A 98 15.96 11.64 -2.91
N ILE A 99 16.50 10.92 -3.91
CA ILE A 99 15.98 10.90 -5.29
C ILE A 99 14.55 10.35 -5.33
N TRP A 100 14.27 9.26 -4.60
CA TRP A 100 12.92 8.69 -4.53
C TRP A 100 11.90 9.69 -4.00
N TYR A 101 12.25 10.42 -2.94
CA TYR A 101 11.37 11.42 -2.33
C TYR A 101 11.19 12.64 -3.24
N LEU A 102 12.28 13.16 -3.83
CA LEU A 102 12.23 14.28 -4.77
C LEU A 102 11.35 13.97 -5.98
N LEU A 103 11.57 12.84 -6.64
CA LEU A 103 10.74 12.41 -7.77
C LEU A 103 9.26 12.22 -7.36
N ASN A 104 8.98 11.73 -6.15
CA ASN A 104 7.61 11.60 -5.67
C ASN A 104 6.95 12.96 -5.36
N ILE A 105 7.71 13.94 -4.85
CA ILE A 105 7.24 15.33 -4.67
C ILE A 105 6.94 15.96 -6.05
N CYS A 106 7.88 15.90 -6.99
CA CYS A 106 7.71 16.41 -8.35
C CYS A 106 6.50 15.77 -9.05
N TYR A 107 6.35 14.45 -8.97
CA TYR A 107 5.16 13.75 -9.47
C TYR A 107 3.88 14.35 -8.91
N ASN A 108 3.74 14.44 -7.58
CA ASN A 108 2.50 14.90 -6.96
C ASN A 108 2.18 16.37 -7.30
N ILE A 109 3.20 17.22 -7.39
CA ILE A 109 3.05 18.63 -7.80
C ILE A 109 2.58 18.74 -9.25
N TYR A 110 3.33 18.17 -10.21
CA TYR A 110 2.98 18.27 -11.63
C TYR A 110 1.65 17.56 -11.93
N ASN A 111 1.39 16.40 -11.34
CA ASN A 111 0.14 15.67 -11.50
C ASN A 111 -1.06 16.48 -10.98
N LYS A 112 -0.97 17.12 -9.81
CA LYS A 112 -2.04 18.00 -9.32
C LYS A 112 -2.23 19.24 -10.20
N GLN A 113 -1.15 19.82 -10.72
CA GLN A 113 -1.24 20.94 -11.68
C GLN A 113 -1.97 20.51 -12.97
N VAL A 114 -1.65 19.34 -13.51
CA VAL A 114 -2.33 18.77 -14.70
C VAL A 114 -3.80 18.52 -14.39
N LEU A 115 -4.12 17.82 -13.29
CA LEU A 115 -5.49 17.45 -12.93
C LEU A 115 -6.39 18.66 -12.59
N LYS A 116 -5.82 19.83 -12.24
CA LYS A 116 -6.58 21.08 -12.10
C LYS A 116 -7.06 21.62 -13.45
N VAL A 117 -6.28 21.44 -14.51
CA VAL A 117 -6.50 22.04 -15.85
C VAL A 117 -7.22 21.05 -16.77
N PHE A 118 -6.85 19.78 -16.68
CA PHE A 118 -7.34 18.67 -17.48
C PHE A 118 -7.89 17.58 -16.54
N PRO A 119 -9.15 17.70 -16.09
CA PRO A 119 -9.72 16.92 -14.98
C PRO A 119 -10.20 15.51 -15.39
N PHE A 120 -9.37 14.80 -16.17
CA PHE A 120 -9.64 13.48 -16.74
C PHE A 120 -8.65 12.44 -16.16
N PRO A 121 -8.87 11.99 -14.92
CA PRO A 121 -7.90 11.20 -14.18
C PRO A 121 -7.56 9.84 -14.81
N ALA A 122 -8.48 9.16 -15.49
CA ALA A 122 -8.14 7.90 -16.17
C ALA A 122 -7.19 8.17 -17.37
N THR A 123 -7.49 9.20 -18.16
CA THR A 123 -6.70 9.65 -19.31
C THR A 123 -5.31 10.17 -18.91
N VAL A 124 -5.22 10.95 -17.82
CA VAL A 124 -3.95 11.39 -17.24
C VAL A 124 -3.12 10.18 -16.76
N THR A 125 -3.75 9.23 -16.06
CA THR A 125 -3.06 8.01 -15.61
C THR A 125 -2.58 7.15 -16.79
N ALA A 126 -3.39 7.03 -17.86
CA ALA A 126 -3.01 6.33 -19.09
C ALA A 126 -1.79 6.99 -19.75
N SER A 127 -1.77 8.33 -19.84
CA SER A 127 -0.63 9.09 -20.36
C SER A 127 0.65 8.87 -19.54
N GLN A 128 0.52 8.79 -18.22
CA GLN A 128 1.65 8.55 -17.31
C GLN A 128 2.21 7.12 -17.46
N PHE A 129 1.36 6.10 -17.59
CA PHE A 129 1.80 4.74 -17.92
C PHE A 129 2.35 4.62 -19.35
N GLY A 130 1.84 5.41 -20.31
CA GLY A 130 2.39 5.51 -21.66
C GLY A 130 3.81 6.09 -21.65
N CYS A 131 4.03 7.16 -20.89
CA CYS A 131 5.37 7.71 -20.66
C CYS A 131 6.33 6.68 -20.03
N GLY A 132 5.89 5.98 -18.97
CA GLY A 132 6.66 4.87 -18.39
C GLY A 132 6.95 3.75 -19.40
N THR A 133 5.97 3.37 -20.22
CA THR A 133 6.12 2.38 -21.30
C THR A 133 7.19 2.80 -22.30
N LEU A 134 7.23 4.07 -22.73
CA LEU A 134 8.27 4.58 -23.63
C LEU A 134 9.67 4.52 -23.00
N LEU A 135 9.80 4.83 -21.69
CA LEU A 135 11.07 4.72 -20.97
C LEU A 135 11.54 3.26 -20.86
N ILE A 136 10.63 2.31 -20.65
CA ILE A 136 10.94 0.88 -20.61
C ILE A 136 11.36 0.36 -22.00
N LEU A 137 10.63 0.75 -23.05
CA LEU A 137 10.97 0.37 -24.43
C LEU A 137 12.33 0.96 -24.85
N PHE A 138 12.66 2.17 -24.41
CA PHE A 138 14.00 2.75 -24.55
C PHE A 138 15.06 1.92 -23.81
N MET A 139 14.84 1.61 -22.52
CA MET A 139 15.74 0.80 -21.69
C MET A 139 16.05 -0.57 -22.31
N TRP A 140 15.03 -1.27 -22.81
CA TRP A 140 15.19 -2.56 -23.48
C TRP A 140 15.78 -2.43 -24.90
N GLY A 141 15.38 -1.42 -25.68
CA GLY A 141 15.89 -1.18 -27.03
C GLY A 141 17.39 -0.88 -27.06
N PHE A 142 17.87 -0.07 -26.11
CA PHE A 142 19.31 0.19 -25.89
C PHE A 142 20.02 -0.89 -25.06
N ARG A 143 19.33 -2.00 -24.72
CA ARG A 143 19.85 -3.13 -23.92
C ARG A 143 20.45 -2.73 -22.57
N LEU A 144 19.94 -1.66 -21.97
CA LEU A 144 20.37 -1.16 -20.65
C LEU A 144 19.92 -2.09 -19.50
N HIS A 145 18.90 -2.92 -19.74
CA HIS A 145 18.47 -4.01 -18.86
C HIS A 145 18.00 -5.20 -19.71
N PRO A 146 18.22 -6.46 -19.30
CA PRO A 146 17.78 -7.63 -20.07
C PRO A 146 16.25 -7.67 -20.24
N ILE A 147 15.80 -8.02 -21.45
CA ILE A 147 14.38 -8.22 -21.76
C ILE A 147 13.91 -9.51 -21.04
N PRO A 148 12.79 -9.46 -20.30
CA PRO A 148 12.31 -10.60 -19.55
C PRO A 148 11.75 -11.69 -20.46
N LYS A 149 12.09 -12.95 -20.19
CA LYS A 149 11.36 -14.12 -20.69
C LYS A 149 10.27 -14.44 -19.67
N ILE A 150 9.03 -14.63 -20.13
CA ILE A 150 7.87 -14.75 -19.25
C ILE A 150 7.06 -15.99 -19.62
N SER A 151 6.84 -16.88 -18.65
CA SER A 151 6.01 -18.06 -18.80
C SER A 151 4.51 -17.70 -18.81
N LYS A 152 3.66 -18.63 -19.26
CA LYS A 152 2.20 -18.42 -19.25
C LYS A 152 1.63 -18.30 -17.81
N SER A 153 2.25 -18.94 -16.81
CA SER A 153 1.85 -18.82 -15.39
C SER A 153 2.20 -17.43 -14.85
N GLN A 154 3.46 -17.03 -15.02
CA GLN A 154 3.96 -15.70 -14.64
C GLN A 154 3.13 -14.59 -15.29
N PHE A 155 2.82 -14.68 -16.59
CA PHE A 155 2.02 -13.66 -17.27
C PHE A 155 0.64 -13.46 -16.61
N LYS A 156 -0.06 -14.53 -16.21
CA LYS A 156 -1.36 -14.44 -15.52
C LYS A 156 -1.23 -13.75 -14.15
N ALA A 157 -0.18 -14.04 -13.40
CA ALA A 157 0.11 -13.38 -12.13
C ALA A 157 0.42 -11.88 -12.34
N ILE A 158 1.33 -11.55 -13.26
CA ILE A 158 1.72 -10.17 -13.59
C ILE A 158 0.52 -9.36 -14.10
N PHE A 159 -0.32 -9.94 -14.97
CA PHE A 159 -1.54 -9.30 -15.47
C PHE A 159 -2.51 -8.96 -14.33
N THR A 160 -2.68 -9.88 -13.37
CA THR A 160 -3.52 -9.64 -12.18
C THR A 160 -2.95 -8.50 -11.32
N LEU A 161 -1.63 -8.47 -11.12
CA LEU A 161 -0.95 -7.37 -10.42
C LEU A 161 -1.08 -6.03 -11.16
N ALA A 162 -0.99 -6.05 -12.50
CA ALA A 162 -1.14 -4.87 -13.35
C ALA A 162 -2.56 -4.31 -13.30
N ALA A 163 -3.60 -5.13 -13.40
CA ALA A 163 -4.99 -4.68 -13.29
C ALA A 163 -5.28 -3.99 -11.95
N ILE A 164 -4.80 -4.58 -10.83
CA ILE A 164 -4.97 -3.99 -9.50
C ILE A 164 -4.11 -2.71 -9.36
N HIS A 165 -2.90 -2.68 -9.91
CA HIS A 165 -2.05 -1.49 -9.92
C HIS A 165 -2.67 -0.33 -10.72
N THR A 166 -3.24 -0.63 -11.89
CA THR A 166 -3.98 0.33 -12.73
C THR A 166 -5.11 0.96 -11.92
N LEU A 167 -5.98 0.13 -11.33
CA LEU A 167 -7.12 0.61 -10.55
C LEU A 167 -6.67 1.46 -9.35
N GLY A 168 -5.61 1.04 -8.64
CA GLY A 168 -5.05 1.78 -7.51
C GLY A 168 -4.47 3.16 -7.88
N ASN A 169 -3.87 3.30 -9.08
CA ASN A 169 -3.37 4.59 -9.57
C ASN A 169 -4.51 5.49 -10.07
N VAL A 170 -5.47 4.95 -10.85
CA VAL A 170 -6.64 5.71 -11.31
C VAL A 170 -7.42 6.26 -10.12
N LEU A 171 -7.69 5.43 -9.09
CA LEU A 171 -8.35 5.87 -7.86
C LEU A 171 -7.54 6.92 -7.09
N THR A 172 -6.21 6.83 -7.10
CA THR A 172 -5.34 7.87 -6.51
C THR A 172 -5.45 9.18 -7.30
N ASN A 173 -5.47 9.15 -8.63
CA ASN A 173 -5.59 10.33 -9.49
C ASN A 173 -7.01 10.94 -9.47
N ILE A 174 -8.07 10.15 -9.30
CA ILE A 174 -9.42 10.66 -9.00
C ILE A 174 -9.39 11.45 -7.69
N SER A 175 -8.74 10.93 -6.64
CA SER A 175 -8.60 11.66 -5.37
C SER A 175 -7.81 12.96 -5.54
N LEU A 176 -6.61 12.89 -6.15
CA LEU A 176 -5.77 14.07 -6.40
C LEU A 176 -6.46 15.09 -7.31
N GLY A 177 -7.40 14.69 -8.17
CA GLY A 177 -8.27 15.62 -8.91
C GLY A 177 -9.23 16.37 -8.00
N ARG A 178 -9.89 15.67 -7.07
CA ARG A 178 -11.00 16.21 -6.25
C ARG A 178 -10.60 16.91 -4.94
N VAL A 179 -9.49 16.55 -4.31
CA VAL A 179 -9.08 17.10 -2.99
C VAL A 179 -7.63 17.59 -2.98
N ALA A 180 -7.17 18.19 -1.88
CA ALA A 180 -5.77 18.57 -1.69
C ALA A 180 -4.83 17.35 -1.69
N VAL A 181 -3.61 17.54 -2.21
CA VAL A 181 -2.58 16.49 -2.28
C VAL A 181 -2.23 15.98 -0.89
N SER A 182 -2.05 16.90 0.06
CA SER A 182 -1.87 16.62 1.48
C SER A 182 -2.97 15.69 2.02
N PHE A 183 -4.23 16.01 1.75
CA PHE A 183 -5.36 15.21 2.23
C PHE A 183 -5.41 13.81 1.61
N THR A 184 -5.20 13.68 0.29
CA THR A 184 -5.08 12.35 -0.36
C THR A 184 -4.00 11.51 0.32
N HIS A 185 -2.82 12.08 0.60
CA HIS A 185 -1.73 11.34 1.24
C HIS A 185 -1.99 11.04 2.73
N THR A 186 -2.70 11.91 3.44
CA THR A 186 -3.23 11.65 4.79
C THR A 186 -4.21 10.48 4.78
N ILE A 187 -5.23 10.45 3.92
CA ILE A 187 -6.15 9.30 3.81
C ILE A 187 -5.40 8.02 3.44
N LYS A 188 -4.40 8.11 2.57
CA LYS A 188 -3.55 6.96 2.21
C LYS A 188 -2.70 6.45 3.37
N ALA A 189 -2.60 7.16 4.50
CA ALA A 189 -1.98 6.63 5.72
C ALA A 189 -2.72 5.40 6.29
N MET A 190 -3.97 5.16 5.88
CA MET A 190 -4.77 3.97 6.21
C MET A 190 -4.27 2.66 5.57
N GLU A 191 -3.20 2.68 4.75
CA GLU A 191 -2.60 1.47 4.16
C GLU A 191 -2.37 0.31 5.16
N PRO A 192 -1.87 0.50 6.40
CA PRO A 192 -1.76 -0.55 7.41
C PRO A 192 -3.09 -1.20 7.80
N PHE A 193 -4.18 -0.42 7.88
CA PHE A 193 -5.51 -0.93 8.21
C PHE A 193 -5.98 -1.93 7.14
N PHE A 194 -5.88 -1.57 5.86
CA PHE A 194 -6.19 -2.49 4.77
C PHE A 194 -5.21 -3.66 4.68
N THR A 195 -3.93 -3.47 5.02
CA THR A 195 -2.97 -4.57 5.11
C THR A 195 -3.44 -5.62 6.12
N VAL A 196 -3.84 -5.19 7.33
CA VAL A 196 -4.32 -6.10 8.38
C VAL A 196 -5.63 -6.76 7.98
N LEU A 197 -6.61 -5.97 7.51
CA LEU A 197 -7.90 -6.47 7.06
C LEU A 197 -7.77 -7.57 6.00
N LEU A 198 -6.97 -7.32 4.95
CA LEU A 198 -6.76 -8.29 3.87
C LEU A 198 -5.93 -9.51 4.32
N SER A 199 -4.94 -9.33 5.20
CA SER A 199 -4.21 -10.44 5.83
C SER A 199 -5.16 -11.36 6.62
N THR A 200 -6.05 -10.79 7.42
CA THR A 200 -7.01 -11.59 8.21
C THR A 200 -8.05 -12.28 7.34
N LEU A 201 -8.56 -11.62 6.30
CA LEU A 201 -9.58 -12.20 5.42
C LEU A 201 -9.02 -13.26 4.44
N PHE A 202 -7.85 -13.04 3.84
CA PHE A 202 -7.34 -13.87 2.73
C PHE A 202 -6.17 -14.81 3.09
N LEU A 203 -5.49 -14.56 4.21
CA LEU A 203 -4.40 -15.40 4.73
C LEU A 203 -4.73 -16.02 6.10
N ALA A 204 -5.91 -15.74 6.66
CA ALA A 204 -6.32 -16.13 8.03
C ALA A 204 -5.35 -15.69 9.14
N GLU A 205 -4.49 -14.69 8.88
CA GLU A 205 -3.57 -14.13 9.86
C GLU A 205 -4.35 -13.40 10.96
N ARG A 206 -4.31 -13.92 12.20
CA ARG A 206 -4.90 -13.23 13.37
C ARG A 206 -3.94 -12.12 13.83
N PRO A 207 -4.33 -10.83 13.77
CA PRO A 207 -3.49 -9.74 14.23
C PRO A 207 -3.41 -9.78 15.76
N SER A 208 -2.23 -9.51 16.30
CA SER A 208 -2.07 -9.36 17.75
C SER A 208 -2.82 -8.11 18.25
N PRO A 209 -3.22 -8.07 19.55
CA PRO A 209 -3.83 -6.89 20.15
C PRO A 209 -2.98 -5.61 19.96
N TRP A 210 -1.65 -5.73 19.99
CA TRP A 210 -0.72 -4.64 19.72
C TRP A 210 -0.80 -4.10 18.29
N ILE A 211 -0.97 -4.97 17.30
CA ILE A 211 -1.20 -4.54 15.91
C ILE A 211 -2.51 -3.78 15.82
N VAL A 212 -3.61 -4.31 16.38
CA VAL A 212 -4.92 -3.67 16.35
C VAL A 212 -4.90 -2.31 17.07
N SER A 213 -4.28 -2.24 18.25
CA SER A 213 -4.08 -1.00 19.01
C SER A 213 -3.31 0.05 18.19
N SER A 214 -2.28 -0.35 17.44
CA SER A 214 -1.53 0.58 16.58
C SER A 214 -2.33 1.15 15.39
N LEU A 215 -3.48 0.56 15.04
CA LEU A 215 -4.38 1.10 14.01
C LEU A 215 -5.27 2.23 14.53
N VAL A 216 -5.56 2.27 15.84
CA VAL A 216 -6.42 3.29 16.47
C VAL A 216 -5.95 4.72 16.15
N PRO A 217 -4.68 5.12 16.37
CA PRO A 217 -4.20 6.46 15.99
C PRO A 217 -4.21 6.71 14.48
N ILE A 218 -4.08 5.67 13.64
CA ILE A 218 -4.18 5.82 12.17
C ILE A 218 -5.60 6.21 11.78
N ILE A 219 -6.59 5.43 12.25
CA ILE A 219 -8.01 5.65 11.94
C ILE A 219 -8.49 6.98 12.55
N GLY A 220 -8.19 7.22 13.83
CA GLY A 220 -8.57 8.45 14.53
C GLY A 220 -7.93 9.70 13.93
N GLY A 221 -6.64 9.64 13.56
CA GLY A 221 -5.95 10.75 12.91
C GLY A 221 -6.53 11.11 11.54
N VAL A 222 -6.81 10.10 10.70
CA VAL A 222 -7.44 10.33 9.39
C VAL A 222 -8.88 10.83 9.53
N ALA A 223 -9.65 10.34 10.50
CA ALA A 223 -10.99 10.87 10.80
C ALA A 223 -10.93 12.35 11.22
N LEU A 224 -10.05 12.70 12.17
CA LEU A 224 -9.89 14.07 12.67
C LEU A 224 -9.44 15.05 11.58
N ALA A 225 -8.51 14.63 10.72
CA ALA A 225 -8.09 15.41 9.56
C ALA A 225 -9.25 15.59 8.56
N SER A 226 -10.02 14.53 8.29
CA SER A 226 -11.15 14.57 7.35
C SER A 226 -12.28 15.51 7.81
N MET A 227 -12.55 15.56 9.11
CA MET A 227 -13.57 16.47 9.69
C MET A 227 -13.21 17.96 9.57
N THR A 228 -11.93 18.28 9.34
CA THR A 228 -11.41 19.67 9.36
C THR A 228 -10.62 20.03 8.10
N GLU A 229 -10.83 19.26 7.03
CA GLU A 229 -10.24 19.46 5.71
C GLU A 229 -11.08 20.43 4.86
N ALA A 230 -10.49 21.56 4.47
CA ALA A 230 -11.16 22.57 3.66
C ALA A 230 -11.54 22.06 2.26
N SER A 231 -10.78 21.13 1.69
CA SER A 231 -11.04 20.55 0.38
C SER A 231 -11.87 19.25 0.39
N PHE A 232 -12.54 18.91 1.51
CA PHE A 232 -13.18 17.60 1.68
C PHE A 232 -14.21 17.32 0.58
N ASN A 233 -14.10 16.14 -0.04
CA ASN A 233 -15.03 15.68 -1.07
C ASN A 233 -15.22 14.16 -0.97
N TRP A 234 -16.47 13.69 -0.90
CA TRP A 234 -16.77 12.26 -0.76
C TRP A 234 -16.20 11.37 -1.86
N ILE A 235 -16.19 11.82 -3.12
CA ILE A 235 -15.58 11.07 -4.23
C ILE A 235 -14.06 11.03 -4.06
N GLY A 236 -13.44 12.15 -3.68
CA GLY A 236 -12.00 12.20 -3.42
C GLY A 236 -11.54 11.39 -2.21
N PHE A 237 -12.33 11.39 -1.14
CA PHE A 237 -12.10 10.57 0.05
C PHE A 237 -12.29 9.07 -0.25
N GLY A 238 -13.44 8.72 -0.85
CA GLY A 238 -13.78 7.34 -1.19
C GLY A 238 -12.79 6.72 -2.17
N SER A 239 -12.36 7.48 -3.19
CA SER A 239 -11.34 7.02 -4.15
C SER A 239 -9.96 6.86 -3.51
N ALA A 240 -9.52 7.75 -2.61
CA ALA A 240 -8.29 7.52 -1.84
C ALA A 240 -8.39 6.24 -0.97
N MET A 241 -9.53 6.03 -0.31
CA MET A 241 -9.76 4.86 0.53
C MET A 241 -9.77 3.56 -0.28
N ALA A 242 -10.46 3.54 -1.42
CA ALA A 242 -10.44 2.43 -2.38
C ALA A 242 -9.05 2.21 -3.00
N SER A 243 -8.25 3.28 -3.18
CA SER A 243 -6.85 3.17 -3.60
C SER A 243 -6.00 2.43 -2.57
N ASN A 244 -6.31 2.53 -1.27
CA ASN A 244 -5.59 1.78 -0.24
C ASN A 244 -5.95 0.30 -0.31
N LEU A 245 -7.24 -0.02 -0.39
CA LEU A 245 -7.73 -1.40 -0.52
C LEU A 245 -7.10 -2.10 -1.73
N THR A 246 -7.11 -1.46 -2.90
CA THR A 246 -6.52 -2.01 -4.14
C THR A 246 -4.99 -2.12 -4.06
N ASN A 247 -4.28 -1.08 -3.65
CA ASN A 247 -2.81 -1.13 -3.53
C ASN A 247 -2.35 -2.19 -2.51
N GLN A 248 -3.07 -2.38 -1.39
CA GLN A 248 -2.75 -3.46 -0.44
C GLN A 248 -3.16 -4.84 -0.95
N SER A 249 -4.24 -4.95 -1.73
CA SER A 249 -4.60 -6.20 -2.41
C SER A 249 -3.46 -6.64 -3.33
N ARG A 250 -2.92 -5.73 -4.15
CA ARG A 250 -1.73 -5.98 -4.98
C ARG A 250 -0.53 -6.47 -4.15
N ASN A 251 -0.28 -5.87 -2.99
CA ASN A 251 0.83 -6.26 -2.11
C ASN A 251 0.62 -7.65 -1.45
N VAL A 252 -0.63 -8.04 -1.17
CA VAL A 252 -0.98 -9.37 -0.64
C VAL A 252 -0.91 -10.44 -1.73
N PHE A 253 -1.50 -10.17 -2.90
CA PHE A 253 -1.45 -11.08 -4.05
C PHE A 253 -0.03 -11.27 -4.60
N SER A 254 0.80 -10.21 -4.60
CA SER A 254 2.20 -10.28 -5.04
C SER A 254 2.97 -11.35 -4.27
N LYS A 255 2.85 -11.43 -2.94
CA LYS A 255 3.45 -12.52 -2.15
C LYS A 255 2.89 -13.89 -2.58
N LYS A 256 1.56 -14.03 -2.55
CA LYS A 256 0.87 -15.30 -2.79
C LYS A 256 1.14 -15.93 -4.16
N PHE A 257 1.46 -15.11 -5.16
CA PHE A 257 1.76 -15.56 -6.52
C PHE A 257 3.26 -15.54 -6.88
N MET A 258 4.09 -14.68 -6.28
CA MET A 258 5.53 -14.67 -6.55
C MET A 258 6.33 -15.67 -5.71
N ASP A 259 5.85 -16.04 -4.52
CA ASP A 259 6.48 -17.07 -3.67
C ASP A 259 6.35 -18.50 -4.26
N LYS A 260 5.82 -18.66 -5.48
CA LYS A 260 5.44 -19.95 -6.10
C LYS A 260 6.08 -20.27 -7.45
N GLU A 261 6.78 -19.33 -8.08
CA GLU A 261 7.39 -19.53 -9.40
C GLU A 261 8.90 -19.80 -9.23
N GLU A 262 9.43 -20.82 -9.91
CA GLU A 262 10.82 -21.28 -9.74
C GLU A 262 11.85 -20.28 -10.27
N GLU A 263 11.49 -19.49 -11.30
CA GLU A 263 12.28 -18.35 -11.78
C GLU A 263 11.63 -17.04 -11.33
N ALA A 264 12.21 -16.41 -10.31
CA ALA A 264 11.75 -15.11 -9.83
C ALA A 264 12.18 -13.99 -10.80
N LEU A 265 11.20 -13.34 -11.44
CA LEU A 265 11.43 -12.17 -12.27
C LEU A 265 12.04 -11.03 -11.44
N ASP A 266 13.07 -10.36 -11.93
CA ASP A 266 13.67 -9.24 -11.21
C ASP A 266 12.68 -8.06 -11.04
N ASN A 267 12.84 -7.29 -9.95
CA ASN A 267 11.88 -6.24 -9.61
C ASN A 267 11.76 -5.13 -10.67
N ILE A 268 12.83 -4.87 -11.44
CA ILE A 268 12.85 -3.88 -12.52
C ILE A 268 11.97 -4.36 -13.67
N ASN A 269 12.17 -5.60 -14.14
CA ASN A 269 11.35 -6.18 -15.19
C ASN A 269 9.91 -6.46 -14.75
N LEU A 270 9.69 -6.83 -13.48
CA LEU A 270 8.35 -6.98 -12.93
C LEU A 270 7.56 -5.67 -12.99
N PHE A 271 8.15 -4.57 -12.50
CA PHE A 271 7.50 -3.27 -12.54
C PHE A 271 7.36 -2.74 -13.97
N SER A 272 8.32 -3.05 -14.84
CA SER A 272 8.25 -2.74 -16.28
C SER A 272 7.04 -3.42 -16.94
N MET A 273 6.88 -4.73 -16.77
CA MET A 273 5.74 -5.47 -17.31
C MET A 273 4.40 -5.03 -16.72
N ILE A 274 4.36 -4.75 -15.40
CA ILE A 274 3.19 -4.14 -14.76
C ILE A 274 2.83 -2.82 -15.44
N THR A 275 3.79 -1.94 -15.69
CA THR A 275 3.56 -0.63 -16.34
C THR A 275 3.02 -0.76 -17.76
N ILE A 276 3.62 -1.63 -18.58
CA ILE A 276 3.20 -1.86 -19.98
C ILE A 276 1.77 -2.42 -20.03
N ILE A 277 1.48 -3.46 -19.23
CA ILE A 277 0.14 -4.05 -19.18
C ILE A 277 -0.86 -3.04 -18.61
N SER A 278 -0.47 -2.24 -17.61
CA SER A 278 -1.31 -1.17 -17.06
C SER A 278 -1.66 -0.10 -18.09
N PHE A 279 -0.74 0.27 -18.99
CA PHE A 279 -1.02 1.16 -20.12
C PHE A 279 -2.04 0.54 -21.08
N ILE A 280 -1.78 -0.68 -21.56
CA ILE A 280 -2.65 -1.41 -22.51
C ILE A 280 -4.07 -1.59 -21.96
N LEU A 281 -4.20 -1.93 -20.67
CA LEU A 281 -5.51 -2.09 -20.01
C LEU A 281 -6.25 -0.76 -19.83
N LEU A 282 -5.53 0.33 -19.53
CA LEU A 282 -6.16 1.58 -19.15
C LEU A 282 -6.59 2.44 -20.33
N VAL A 283 -5.87 2.42 -21.46
CA VAL A 283 -6.24 3.19 -22.67
C VAL A 283 -7.69 2.96 -23.12
N PRO A 284 -8.18 1.73 -23.34
CA PRO A 284 -9.57 1.53 -23.75
C PRO A 284 -10.56 1.95 -22.66
N VAL A 285 -10.25 1.72 -21.38
CA VAL A 285 -11.10 2.13 -20.25
C VAL A 285 -11.20 3.66 -20.15
N ALA A 286 -10.09 4.39 -20.34
CA ALA A 286 -10.08 5.85 -20.35
C ALA A 286 -10.90 6.40 -21.53
N ILE A 287 -10.75 5.83 -22.73
CA ILE A 287 -11.55 6.23 -23.90
C ILE A 287 -13.06 5.99 -23.64
N LEU A 288 -13.43 4.86 -23.03
CA LEU A 288 -14.83 4.55 -22.71
C LEU A 288 -15.41 5.42 -21.58
N MET A 289 -14.61 5.78 -20.57
CA MET A 289 -15.08 6.57 -19.42
C MET A 289 -15.08 8.08 -19.65
N GLU A 290 -14.08 8.60 -20.37
CA GLU A 290 -13.78 10.03 -20.46
C GLU A 290 -13.81 10.55 -21.90
N GLY A 291 -13.78 9.66 -22.89
CA GLY A 291 -13.70 9.98 -24.32
C GLY A 291 -12.29 10.37 -24.77
N VAL A 292 -12.14 10.62 -26.07
CA VAL A 292 -10.87 11.08 -26.65
C VAL A 292 -10.69 12.58 -26.39
N LYS A 293 -10.14 12.92 -25.20
CA LYS A 293 -9.89 14.31 -24.77
C LYS A 293 -8.44 14.78 -24.93
N LEU A 294 -7.50 13.86 -25.17
CA LEU A 294 -6.11 14.18 -25.55
C LEU A 294 -5.99 14.61 -27.02
N THR A 295 -6.77 15.60 -27.44
CA THR A 295 -6.67 16.21 -28.77
C THR A 295 -5.99 17.59 -28.67
N PRO A 296 -5.22 18.02 -29.69
CA PRO A 296 -4.56 19.33 -29.66
C PRO A 296 -5.53 20.50 -29.39
N SER A 297 -6.71 20.47 -30.01
CA SER A 297 -7.75 21.49 -29.84
C SER A 297 -8.31 21.53 -28.41
N TYR A 298 -8.59 20.38 -27.80
CA TYR A 298 -9.13 20.32 -26.44
C TYR A 298 -8.06 20.68 -25.38
N LEU A 299 -6.81 20.24 -25.58
CA LEU A 299 -5.70 20.63 -24.73
C LEU A 299 -5.40 22.14 -24.82
N GLN A 300 -5.47 22.72 -26.02
CA GLN A 300 -5.33 24.17 -26.20
C GLN A 300 -6.46 24.94 -25.52
N TYR A 301 -7.71 24.50 -25.68
CA TYR A 301 -8.88 25.11 -25.01
C TYR A 301 -8.76 25.07 -23.47
N THR A 302 -8.49 23.90 -22.90
CA THR A 302 -8.37 23.73 -21.44
C THR A 302 -7.16 24.43 -20.83
N ALA A 303 -6.03 24.48 -21.53
CA ALA A 303 -4.87 25.25 -21.09
C ALA A 303 -5.17 26.76 -21.09
N ALA A 304 -5.75 27.28 -22.20
CA ALA A 304 -6.08 28.69 -22.34
C ALA A 304 -7.10 29.16 -21.30
N SER A 305 -8.13 28.36 -20.98
CA SER A 305 -9.12 28.70 -19.95
C SER A 305 -8.55 28.77 -18.53
N HIS A 306 -7.33 28.27 -18.31
CA HIS A 306 -6.58 28.35 -17.06
C HIS A 306 -5.35 29.28 -17.16
N GLY A 307 -5.22 30.08 -18.22
CA GLY A 307 -4.11 31.01 -18.42
C GLY A 307 -2.76 30.33 -18.72
N LEU A 308 -2.77 29.09 -19.21
CA LEU A 308 -1.57 28.29 -19.50
C LEU A 308 -1.40 28.05 -21.00
N HIS A 309 -0.15 27.89 -21.43
CA HIS A 309 0.16 27.46 -22.78
C HIS A 309 0.02 25.93 -22.91
N VAL A 310 -0.49 25.45 -24.04
CA VAL A 310 -0.64 24.00 -24.31
C VAL A 310 0.69 23.24 -24.18
N ARG A 311 1.81 23.86 -24.61
CA ARG A 311 3.17 23.32 -24.43
C ARG A 311 3.51 23.09 -22.95
N GLU A 312 3.11 24.00 -22.07
CA GLU A 312 3.37 23.89 -20.64
C GLU A 312 2.55 22.78 -20.00
N LEU A 313 1.26 22.64 -20.37
CA LEU A 313 0.43 21.53 -19.93
C LEU A 313 1.02 20.18 -20.37
N CYS A 314 1.48 20.07 -21.62
CA CYS A 314 2.14 18.87 -22.13
C CYS A 314 3.46 18.57 -21.40
N VAL A 315 4.30 19.58 -21.13
CA VAL A 315 5.54 19.41 -20.35
C VAL A 315 5.23 18.95 -18.92
N ARG A 316 4.25 19.55 -18.24
CA ARG A 316 3.82 19.11 -16.90
C ARG A 316 3.28 17.66 -16.91
N LEU A 317 2.53 17.27 -17.94
CA LEU A 317 2.04 15.89 -18.11
C LEU A 317 3.19 14.88 -18.33
N LEU A 318 4.16 15.22 -19.19
CA LEU A 318 5.36 14.40 -19.42
C LEU A 318 6.24 14.29 -18.17
N LEU A 319 6.47 15.41 -17.46
CA LEU A 319 7.21 15.41 -16.19
C LEU A 319 6.49 14.59 -15.12
N ALA A 320 5.15 14.66 -15.02
CA ALA A 320 4.38 13.82 -14.13
C ALA A 320 4.52 12.33 -14.49
N GLY A 321 4.47 11.96 -15.78
CA GLY A 321 4.65 10.58 -16.25
C GLY A 321 6.06 10.04 -15.98
N PHE A 322 7.09 10.82 -16.31
CA PHE A 322 8.49 10.50 -16.02
C PHE A 322 8.72 10.34 -14.52
N CYS A 323 8.24 11.28 -13.70
CA CYS A 323 8.40 11.21 -12.26
C CYS A 323 7.64 10.01 -11.68
N LEU A 324 6.42 9.69 -12.15
CA LEU A 324 5.65 8.53 -11.73
C LEU A 324 6.46 7.24 -11.92
N HIS A 325 6.92 6.99 -13.14
CA HIS A 325 7.68 5.77 -13.43
C HIS A 325 9.00 5.74 -12.65
N SER A 326 9.78 6.81 -12.69
CA SER A 326 11.12 6.87 -12.07
C SER A 326 11.08 6.78 -10.55
N TYR A 327 10.16 7.47 -9.84
CA TYR A 327 10.07 7.31 -8.38
C TYR A 327 9.68 5.88 -8.01
N GLN A 328 8.79 5.26 -8.80
CA GLN A 328 8.27 3.93 -8.52
C GLN A 328 9.35 2.87 -8.80
N GLN A 329 10.17 3.07 -9.83
CA GLN A 329 11.34 2.25 -10.14
C GLN A 329 12.42 2.34 -9.04
N VAL A 330 12.81 3.55 -8.62
CA VAL A 330 13.79 3.73 -7.53
C VAL A 330 13.28 3.10 -6.22
N SER A 331 11.97 3.19 -5.93
CA SER A 331 11.34 2.47 -4.81
C SER A 331 11.57 0.95 -4.88
N TYR A 332 11.49 0.34 -6.06
CA TYR A 332 11.72 -1.10 -6.24
C TYR A 332 13.19 -1.49 -6.12
N MET A 333 14.10 -0.63 -6.58
CA MET A 333 15.55 -0.82 -6.40
C MET A 333 15.95 -0.73 -4.91
N ILE A 334 15.45 0.28 -4.19
CA ILE A 334 15.68 0.40 -2.73
C ILE A 334 15.18 -0.85 -2.00
N LEU A 335 14.02 -1.41 -2.38
CA LEU A 335 13.46 -2.61 -1.76
C LEU A 335 14.36 -3.86 -1.93
N GLN A 336 15.24 -3.91 -2.92
CA GLN A 336 16.25 -4.98 -3.05
C GLN A 336 17.46 -4.77 -2.14
N MET A 337 17.75 -3.52 -1.75
CA MET A 337 18.91 -3.13 -0.94
C MET A 337 18.61 -3.05 0.56
N VAL A 338 17.33 -2.94 0.96
CA VAL A 338 16.93 -2.75 2.36
C VAL A 338 15.86 -3.74 2.80
N SER A 339 15.77 -4.00 4.10
CA SER A 339 14.71 -4.84 4.64
C SER A 339 13.30 -4.27 4.29
N PRO A 340 12.28 -5.11 4.06
CA PRO A 340 10.91 -4.64 3.82
C PRO A 340 10.34 -3.74 4.93
N VAL A 341 10.90 -3.82 6.15
CA VAL A 341 10.55 -2.92 7.26
C VAL A 341 11.18 -1.55 7.09
N THR A 342 12.45 -1.48 6.67
CA THR A 342 13.14 -0.22 6.34
C THR A 342 12.42 0.49 5.19
N HIS A 343 12.00 -0.25 4.16
CA HIS A 343 11.21 0.28 3.05
C HIS A 343 9.83 0.81 3.47
N ALA A 344 9.17 0.14 4.43
CA ALA A 344 7.91 0.62 5.00
C ALA A 344 8.08 1.93 5.79
N VAL A 345 9.16 2.05 6.58
CA VAL A 345 9.51 3.32 7.26
C VAL A 345 9.82 4.41 6.24
N GLY A 346 10.56 4.08 5.17
CA GLY A 346 10.82 5.00 4.05
C GLY A 346 9.54 5.50 3.36
N ASN A 347 8.56 4.63 3.15
CA ASN A 347 7.24 5.04 2.64
C ASN A 347 6.48 5.97 3.60
N CYS A 348 6.67 5.80 4.92
CA CYS A 348 6.11 6.73 5.91
C CYS A 348 6.76 8.11 5.76
N VAL A 349 8.09 8.20 5.72
CA VAL A 349 8.82 9.47 5.54
C VAL A 349 8.48 10.14 4.20
N LYS A 350 8.46 9.37 3.11
CA LYS A 350 8.00 9.82 1.77
C LYS A 350 6.64 10.52 1.84
N ARG A 351 5.69 9.94 2.58
CA ARG A 351 4.35 10.51 2.78
C ARG A 351 4.41 11.84 3.52
N VAL A 352 5.21 11.96 4.59
CA VAL A 352 5.41 13.22 5.32
C VAL A 352 5.95 14.31 4.40
N VAL A 353 7.04 14.04 3.67
CA VAL A 353 7.67 15.06 2.83
C VAL A 353 6.76 15.48 1.67
N VAL A 354 5.99 14.56 1.07
CA VAL A 354 4.99 14.91 0.05
C VAL A 354 3.86 15.77 0.62
N ILE A 355 3.34 15.44 1.81
CA ILE A 355 2.31 16.26 2.48
C ILE A 355 2.86 17.68 2.69
N VAL A 356 4.00 17.81 3.38
CA VAL A 356 4.60 19.12 3.72
C VAL A 356 4.94 19.93 2.46
N SER A 357 5.66 19.33 1.49
CA SER A 357 6.01 20.01 0.24
C SER A 357 4.76 20.42 -0.55
N SER A 358 3.69 19.63 -0.54
CA SER A 358 2.45 20.00 -1.24
C SER A 358 1.69 21.14 -0.56
N VAL A 359 1.67 21.20 0.77
CA VAL A 359 1.07 22.32 1.52
C VAL A 359 1.81 23.61 1.22
N ILE A 360 3.15 23.59 1.28
CA ILE A 360 4.01 24.74 0.96
C ILE A 360 3.84 25.15 -0.52
N PHE A 361 3.91 24.21 -1.46
CA PHE A 361 3.85 24.53 -2.89
C PHE A 361 2.48 25.06 -3.33
N PHE A 362 1.40 24.45 -2.85
CA PHE A 362 0.03 24.87 -3.21
C PHE A 362 -0.56 25.92 -2.28
N GLN A 363 0.18 26.38 -1.26
CA GLN A 363 -0.29 27.30 -0.22
C GLN A 363 -1.68 26.86 0.34
N THR A 364 -1.81 25.56 0.60
CA THR A 364 -3.10 24.98 1.00
C THR A 364 -3.41 25.35 2.45
N PRO A 365 -4.58 25.92 2.76
CA PRO A 365 -4.93 26.24 4.14
C PRO A 365 -5.15 24.94 4.93
N VAL A 366 -4.32 24.71 5.95
CA VAL A 366 -4.41 23.56 6.84
C VAL A 366 -4.71 24.06 8.25
N SER A 367 -5.82 23.60 8.84
CA SER A 367 -6.17 23.95 10.22
C SER A 367 -5.22 23.27 11.23
N PRO A 368 -5.08 23.81 12.45
CA PRO A 368 -4.31 23.14 13.51
C PRO A 368 -4.84 21.74 13.84
N ILE A 369 -6.16 21.55 13.77
CA ILE A 369 -6.82 20.26 14.00
C ILE A 369 -6.52 19.26 12.87
N ASN A 370 -6.53 19.71 11.61
CA ASN A 370 -6.13 18.88 10.47
C ASN A 370 -4.65 18.47 10.56
N SER A 371 -3.79 19.41 10.94
CA SER A 371 -2.36 19.16 11.20
C SER A 371 -2.17 18.10 12.31
N LEU A 372 -2.91 18.21 13.42
CA LEU A 372 -2.89 17.25 14.51
C LEU A 372 -3.40 15.86 14.06
N GLY A 373 -4.50 15.79 13.32
CA GLY A 373 -5.04 14.54 12.78
C GLY A 373 -4.05 13.86 11.82
N THR A 374 -3.44 14.62 10.92
CA THR A 374 -2.41 14.13 10.01
C THR A 374 -1.17 13.63 10.77
N ALA A 375 -0.69 14.38 11.76
CA ALA A 375 0.43 13.97 12.60
C ALA A 375 0.14 12.68 13.40
N LEU A 376 -1.06 12.57 13.99
CA LEU A 376 -1.52 11.38 14.71
C LEU A 376 -1.59 10.15 13.79
N ALA A 377 -2.10 10.33 12.56
CA ALA A 377 -2.16 9.26 11.57
C ALA A 377 -0.76 8.75 11.18
N LEU A 378 0.17 9.67 10.90
CA LEU A 378 1.56 9.37 10.55
C LEU A 378 2.32 8.69 11.71
N ALA A 379 2.13 9.17 12.94
CA ALA A 379 2.68 8.54 14.14
C ALA A 379 2.14 7.12 14.33
N GLY A 380 0.85 6.90 14.05
CA GLY A 380 0.23 5.57 14.03
C GLY A 380 0.87 4.62 13.01
N VAL A 381 1.15 5.08 11.78
CA VAL A 381 1.83 4.29 10.74
C VAL A 381 3.25 3.90 11.18
N PHE A 382 3.97 4.81 11.83
CA PHE A 382 5.28 4.52 12.41
C PHE A 382 5.18 3.49 13.53
N LEU A 383 4.24 3.65 14.47
CA LEU A 383 3.98 2.71 15.56
C LEU A 383 3.65 1.31 15.04
N TYR A 384 2.73 1.19 14.09
CA TYR A 384 2.40 -0.06 13.40
C TYR A 384 3.63 -0.73 12.81
N SER A 385 4.48 0.05 12.12
CA SER A 385 5.71 -0.45 11.49
C SER A 385 6.69 -1.00 12.54
N ARG A 386 6.79 -0.36 13.71
CA ARG A 386 7.60 -0.83 14.85
C ARG A 386 7.03 -2.09 15.49
N VAL A 387 5.72 -2.14 15.76
CA VAL A 387 5.05 -3.33 16.34
C VAL A 387 5.19 -4.54 15.41
N LYS A 388 4.95 -4.36 14.11
CA LYS A 388 5.09 -5.42 13.10
C LYS A 388 6.53 -5.92 12.94
N ARG A 389 7.53 -5.06 13.16
CA ARG A 389 8.95 -5.46 13.21
C ARG A 389 9.24 -6.35 14.42
N LEU A 390 8.76 -5.96 15.60
CA LEU A 390 9.02 -6.70 16.85
C LEU A 390 8.41 -8.11 16.80
N GLN A 391 7.23 -8.26 16.20
CA GLN A 391 6.53 -9.55 16.09
C GLN A 391 7.06 -10.46 14.97
N ARG A 392 7.90 -9.93 14.07
CA ARG A 392 8.58 -10.72 13.03
C ARG A 392 9.91 -11.31 13.47
N LYS A 393 10.50 -10.83 14.57
CA LYS A 393 11.60 -11.56 15.21
C LYS A 393 11.02 -12.80 15.88
N PRO A 394 11.52 -14.02 15.59
CA PRO A 394 11.24 -15.15 16.46
C PRO A 394 11.62 -14.77 17.89
N LYS A 395 10.77 -15.12 18.86
CA LYS A 395 11.27 -15.26 20.23
C LYS A 395 12.25 -16.42 20.18
N VAL A 396 13.55 -16.12 20.21
CA VAL A 396 14.55 -17.11 20.63
C VAL A 396 14.17 -17.44 22.07
N ALA A 397 13.71 -18.67 22.27
CA ALA A 397 13.21 -19.21 23.53
C ALA A 397 14.22 -20.21 24.08
#